data_AF-A0A957H0M4-F1
#
_entry.id   AF-A0A957H0M4-F1
#
_cell.length_a   1.000
_cell.length_b   1.000
_cell.length_c   1.000
_cell.angle_alpha   90.00
_cell.angle_beta   90.00
_cell.angle_gamma   90.00
#
_symmetry.space_group_name_H-M   'P 1'
#
loop_
_entity.id
_entity.type
_entity.pdbx_description
1 polymer ?
#
loop_
_entity_poly.entity_id
_entity_poly.type
_entity_poly.pdbx_seq_one_letter_code
_entity_poly.pdbx_strand_id
1 'polypeptide(L)'
;MHDPWLPADFTPVSTVGLVSDTHMPLRLRCWPAGLAEALAGVDLILHAGDVGDLWVLDELSQHGPVVAVHGNDETPEAKLGLPLQSIISLAGQRILLWHGHYPDRIDELTSRTDERLAPKLERLGQRGRRAGARLVVTGHWHIPLIHEVEGVLIVNPGALGTGNAISRQLFQTVARLYIGPNGEIAIVHLDLARLDQPHGLLFDPTLSFSENAAFYNDTILAPELQPLVPRFFKEVWAQAPDAMYRISLELAWQVWDGDRAEITLADWQAGVRSYAGLSEPVRADLLARLAALAA
;
A
#
# COMPACT_ATOMS: atom_id res chain seq x y z
N MET A 1 23.44 13.82 -9.69
CA MET A 1 22.76 14.03 -10.99
C MET A 1 21.61 14.98 -10.75
N HIS A 2 21.41 15.98 -11.62
CA HIS A 2 20.21 16.82 -11.57
C HIS A 2 19.04 15.96 -12.06
N ASP A 3 17.96 15.88 -11.29
CA ASP A 3 16.76 15.16 -11.70
C ASP A 3 16.01 16.05 -12.72
N PRO A 4 15.74 15.54 -13.94
CA PRO A 4 15.19 16.35 -15.04
C PRO A 4 13.80 16.91 -14.74
N TRP A 5 13.12 16.42 -13.71
CA TRP A 5 11.80 16.86 -13.29
C TRP A 5 11.83 18.06 -12.35
N LEU A 6 13.01 18.45 -11.87
CA LEU A 6 13.18 19.63 -11.04
C LEU A 6 13.44 20.89 -11.89
N PRO A 7 13.01 22.08 -11.41
CA PRO A 7 13.42 23.34 -12.01
C PRO A 7 14.95 23.43 -12.13
N ALA A 8 15.45 24.06 -13.20
CA ALA A 8 16.88 24.14 -13.47
C ALA A 8 17.65 24.92 -12.38
N ASP A 9 16.98 25.86 -11.70
CA ASP A 9 17.49 26.65 -10.60
C ASP A 9 17.28 25.99 -9.23
N PHE A 10 16.62 24.83 -9.18
CA PHE A 10 16.40 24.08 -7.95
C PHE A 10 17.54 23.07 -7.72
N THR A 11 18.38 23.35 -6.73
CA THR A 11 19.42 22.43 -6.27
C THR A 11 19.05 21.89 -4.89
N PRO A 12 18.65 20.61 -4.77
CA PRO A 12 18.32 20.04 -3.48
C PRO A 12 19.58 19.93 -2.59
N VAL A 13 19.41 20.21 -1.30
CA VAL A 13 20.40 19.89 -0.27
C VAL A 13 20.18 18.49 0.31
N SER A 14 19.01 17.89 0.08
CA SER A 14 18.77 16.48 0.34
C SER A 14 17.70 15.90 -0.58
N THR A 15 17.88 14.64 -0.95
CA THR A 15 16.95 13.82 -1.74
C THR A 15 16.57 12.57 -0.96
N VAL A 16 15.27 12.30 -0.83
CA VAL A 16 14.73 11.20 -0.02
C VAL A 16 13.85 10.31 -0.90
N GLY A 17 14.09 9.00 -0.88
CA GLY A 17 13.19 8.02 -1.47
C GLY A 17 12.01 7.73 -0.54
N LEU A 18 10.79 7.72 -1.05
CA LEU A 18 9.57 7.40 -0.32
C LEU A 18 8.99 6.10 -0.89
N VAL A 19 8.85 5.09 -0.03
CA VAL A 19 8.35 3.75 -0.37
C VAL A 19 7.27 3.36 0.64
N SER A 20 6.30 2.54 0.25
CA SER A 20 5.33 1.95 1.19
C SER A 20 4.71 0.69 0.60
N ASP A 21 3.98 -0.05 1.45
CA ASP A 21 3.07 -1.11 1.04
C ASP A 21 3.76 -2.14 0.12
N THR A 22 4.94 -2.60 0.52
CA THR A 22 5.72 -3.59 -0.24
C THR A 22 5.15 -4.99 -0.08
N HIS A 23 4.66 -5.34 1.12
CA HIS A 23 4.03 -6.62 1.42
C HIS A 23 4.82 -7.85 0.97
N MET A 24 6.15 -7.76 0.99
CA MET A 24 7.02 -8.84 0.54
C MET A 24 7.23 -9.87 1.66
N PRO A 25 7.28 -11.17 1.35
CA PRO A 25 7.15 -11.79 0.02
C PRO A 25 5.70 -12.14 -0.37
N LEU A 26 4.72 -11.85 0.50
CA LEU A 26 3.37 -12.40 0.38
C LEU A 26 2.62 -11.91 -0.86
N ARG A 27 2.66 -10.60 -1.13
CA ARG A 27 1.92 -9.94 -2.22
C ARG A 27 2.82 -9.32 -3.28
N LEU A 28 4.13 -9.46 -3.11
CA LEU A 28 5.17 -9.11 -4.07
C LEU A 28 6.36 -10.04 -3.83
N ARG A 29 6.81 -10.78 -4.85
CA ARG A 29 7.89 -11.78 -4.73
C ARG A 29 9.24 -11.29 -5.22
N CYS A 30 9.23 -10.33 -6.13
CA CYS A 30 10.43 -9.75 -6.73
C CYS A 30 10.31 -8.23 -6.77
N TRP A 31 11.44 -7.56 -6.59
CA TRP A 31 11.49 -6.11 -6.75
C TRP A 31 11.19 -5.71 -8.20
N PRO A 32 10.39 -4.66 -8.43
CA PRO A 32 10.19 -4.12 -9.78
C PRO A 32 11.52 -3.62 -10.35
N ALA A 33 11.76 -3.87 -11.64
CA ALA A 33 13.04 -3.60 -12.28
C ALA A 33 13.50 -2.13 -12.16
N GLY A 34 12.56 -1.18 -12.17
CA GLY A 34 12.86 0.25 -12.04
C GLY A 34 13.24 0.71 -10.64
N LEU A 35 13.12 -0.12 -9.59
CA LEU A 35 13.32 0.33 -8.20
C LEU A 35 14.72 0.91 -7.96
N ALA A 36 15.75 0.22 -8.44
CA ALA A 36 17.14 0.63 -8.24
C ALA A 36 17.45 1.98 -8.91
N GLU A 37 16.87 2.24 -10.08
CA GLU A 37 17.01 3.50 -10.80
C GLU A 37 16.21 4.62 -10.10
N ALA A 38 14.98 4.33 -9.68
CA ALA A 38 14.13 5.29 -8.98
C ALA A 38 14.71 5.75 -7.64
N LEU A 39 15.45 4.88 -6.95
CA LEU A 39 16.14 5.18 -5.68
C LEU A 39 17.61 5.58 -5.87
N ALA A 40 18.10 5.72 -7.09
CA ALA A 40 19.50 6.04 -7.33
C ALA A 40 19.88 7.42 -6.77
N GLY A 41 20.89 7.43 -5.89
CA GLY A 41 21.45 8.66 -5.33
C GLY A 41 20.55 9.38 -4.33
N VAL A 42 19.60 8.68 -3.70
CA VAL A 42 18.88 9.21 -2.53
C VAL A 42 19.80 9.18 -1.30
N ASP A 43 19.67 10.16 -0.41
CA ASP A 43 20.42 10.24 0.85
C ASP A 43 19.79 9.40 1.96
N LEU A 44 18.49 9.12 1.84
CA LEU A 44 17.66 8.44 2.82
C LEU A 44 16.44 7.82 2.13
N ILE A 45 15.97 6.68 2.64
CA ILE A 45 14.72 6.03 2.25
C ILE A 45 13.79 6.03 3.44
N LEU A 46 12.55 6.47 3.24
CA LEU A 46 11.47 6.38 4.22
C LEU A 46 10.46 5.33 3.76
N HIS A 47 10.31 4.24 4.51
CA HIS A 47 9.27 3.23 4.27
C HIS A 47 8.05 3.48 5.16
N ALA A 48 6.91 3.85 4.58
CA ALA A 48 5.71 4.23 5.33
C ALA A 48 4.88 3.04 5.85
N GLY A 49 5.53 1.91 6.14
CA GLY A 49 4.89 0.70 6.64
C GLY A 49 4.26 -0.21 5.59
N ASP A 50 3.72 -1.32 6.10
CA ASP A 50 3.32 -2.51 5.37
C ASP A 50 4.50 -3.09 4.56
N VAL A 51 5.60 -3.34 5.28
CA VAL A 51 6.86 -3.88 4.77
C VAL A 51 6.71 -5.36 4.40
N GLY A 52 6.07 -6.12 5.29
CA GLY A 52 6.08 -7.59 5.25
C GLY A 52 7.20 -8.14 6.13
N ASP A 53 8.16 -8.86 5.53
CA ASP A 53 9.30 -9.42 6.26
C ASP A 53 10.43 -8.39 6.41
N LEU A 54 11.17 -8.43 7.54
CA LEU A 54 12.20 -7.42 7.82
C LEU A 54 13.40 -7.43 6.88
N TRP A 55 13.71 -8.56 6.21
CA TRP A 55 14.80 -8.63 5.23
C TRP A 55 14.61 -7.65 4.06
N VAL A 56 13.37 -7.24 3.80
CA VAL A 56 13.01 -6.23 2.79
C VAL A 56 13.74 -4.91 3.05
N LEU A 57 13.92 -4.55 4.32
CA LEU A 57 14.64 -3.35 4.72
C LEU A 57 16.15 -3.48 4.48
N ASP A 58 16.71 -4.68 4.65
CA ASP A 58 18.11 -4.96 4.33
C ASP A 58 18.37 -4.81 2.82
N GLU A 59 17.46 -5.31 1.98
CA GLU A 59 17.54 -5.13 0.52
C GLU A 59 17.41 -3.65 0.12
N LEU A 60 16.43 -2.92 0.67
CA LEU A 60 16.30 -1.47 0.43
C LEU A 60 17.54 -0.69 0.88
N SER A 61 18.22 -1.14 1.94
CA SER A 61 19.41 -0.47 2.48
C SER A 61 20.60 -0.45 1.50
N GLN A 62 20.56 -1.30 0.47
CA GLN A 62 21.55 -1.29 -0.62
C GLN A 62 21.47 -0.01 -1.48
N HIS A 63 20.33 0.69 -1.46
CA HIS A 63 20.11 1.93 -2.20
C HIS A 63 20.31 3.20 -1.37
N GLY A 64 20.31 3.08 -0.04
CA GLY A 64 20.52 4.19 0.89
C GLY A 64 20.06 3.83 2.31
N PRO A 65 20.42 4.62 3.35
CA PRO A 65 19.93 4.40 4.71
C PRO A 65 18.39 4.34 4.75
N VAL A 66 17.81 3.45 5.57
CA VAL A 66 16.35 3.25 5.63
C VAL A 66 15.80 3.58 7.01
N VAL A 67 14.71 4.34 7.06
CA VAL A 67 13.86 4.52 8.23
C VAL A 67 12.47 4.00 7.89
N ALA A 68 11.98 3.06 8.68
CA ALA A 68 10.68 2.42 8.46
C ALA A 68 9.79 2.53 9.71
N VAL A 69 8.49 2.45 9.48
CA VAL A 69 7.45 2.29 10.51
C VAL A 69 6.65 1.03 10.20
N HIS A 70 5.93 0.48 11.18
CA HIS A 70 5.03 -0.64 10.91
C HIS A 70 3.70 -0.13 10.36
N GLY A 71 3.11 -0.89 9.42
CA GLY A 71 1.73 -0.69 8.97
C GLY A 71 0.72 -1.56 9.72
N ASN A 72 -0.47 -1.74 9.13
CA ASN A 72 -1.53 -2.58 9.72
C ASN A 72 -1.42 -4.05 9.34
N ASP A 73 -0.78 -4.37 8.21
CA ASP A 73 -0.57 -5.73 7.72
C ASP A 73 0.91 -6.09 7.75
N GLU A 74 1.41 -6.26 8.97
CA GLU A 74 2.80 -6.60 9.26
C GLU A 74 2.89 -7.97 9.90
N THR A 75 4.03 -8.64 9.69
CA THR A 75 4.36 -9.83 10.47
C THR A 75 4.47 -9.48 11.95
N PRO A 76 4.27 -10.45 12.88
CA PRO A 76 4.48 -10.19 14.31
C PRO A 76 5.87 -9.65 14.62
N GLU A 77 6.88 -10.10 13.86
CA GLU A 77 8.26 -9.63 13.98
C GLU A 77 8.40 -8.16 13.53
N ALA A 78 7.90 -7.81 12.33
CA ALA A 78 7.97 -6.44 11.84
C ALA A 78 7.19 -5.46 12.73
N LYS A 79 6.02 -5.86 13.23
CA LYS A 79 5.23 -5.07 14.17
C LYS A 79 5.93 -4.80 15.50
N LEU A 80 6.78 -5.73 15.95
CA LEU A 80 7.59 -5.56 17.17
C LEU A 80 8.87 -4.76 16.92
N GLY A 81 9.50 -4.96 15.76
CA GLY A 81 10.78 -4.35 15.40
C GLY A 81 10.69 -2.92 14.90
N LEU A 82 9.54 -2.52 14.35
CA LEU A 82 9.33 -1.18 13.77
C LEU A 82 8.40 -0.35 14.66
N PRO A 83 8.63 0.98 14.78
CA PRO A 83 7.73 1.86 15.53
C PRO A 83 6.45 2.14 14.73
N LEU A 84 5.36 2.48 15.43
CA LEU A 84 4.09 2.89 14.79
C LEU A 84 4.25 4.15 13.92
N GLN A 85 5.09 5.07 14.37
CA GLN A 85 5.40 6.32 13.68
C GLN A 85 6.81 6.79 14.04
N SER A 86 7.40 7.59 13.17
CA SER A 86 8.69 8.24 13.40
C SER A 86 8.62 9.71 13.01
N ILE A 87 9.38 10.56 13.70
CA ILE A 87 9.53 11.96 13.32
C ILE A 87 10.98 12.19 12.92
N ILE A 88 11.18 12.46 11.63
CA ILE A 88 12.48 12.70 11.04
C ILE A 88 12.72 14.20 10.93
N SER A 89 13.89 14.65 11.36
CA SER A 89 14.39 16.00 11.12
C SER A 89 15.51 15.95 10.09
N LEU A 90 15.27 16.53 8.91
CA LEU A 90 16.19 16.48 7.77
C LEU A 90 16.18 17.82 7.04
N ALA A 91 17.38 18.38 6.79
CA ALA A 91 17.54 19.66 6.08
C ALA A 91 16.60 20.78 6.61
N GLY A 92 16.48 20.88 7.94
CA GLY A 92 15.62 21.86 8.61
C GLY A 92 14.12 21.59 8.54
N GLN A 93 13.68 20.53 7.84
CA GLN A 93 12.28 20.11 7.77
C GLN A 93 11.99 19.02 8.81
N ARG A 94 10.73 18.98 9.27
CA ARG A 94 10.21 17.95 10.16
C ARG A 94 9.17 17.13 9.42
N ILE A 95 9.42 15.83 9.31
CA ILE A 95 8.62 14.87 8.54
C ILE A 95 8.05 13.86 9.53
N LEU A 96 6.73 13.69 9.53
CA LEU A 96 6.07 12.58 10.20
C LEU A 96 5.99 11.40 9.23
N LEU A 97 6.67 10.30 9.54
CA LEU A 97 6.50 9.02 8.86
C LEU A 97 5.48 8.20 9.66
N TRP A 98 4.36 7.86 9.04
CA TRP A 98 3.29 7.10 9.68
C TRP A 98 2.42 6.44 8.62
N HIS A 99 2.15 5.14 8.76
CA HIS A 99 1.36 4.41 7.77
C HIS A 99 -0.07 4.95 7.58
N GLY A 100 -0.65 5.62 8.59
CA GLY A 100 -1.96 6.28 8.47
C GLY A 100 -3.15 5.44 8.91
N HIS A 101 -2.95 4.16 9.27
CA HIS A 101 -3.99 3.28 9.83
C HIS A 101 -4.36 3.63 11.28
N TYR A 102 -5.56 3.23 11.71
CA TYR A 102 -5.92 3.29 13.12
C TYR A 102 -5.25 2.14 13.90
N PRO A 103 -4.62 2.41 15.07
CA PRO A 103 -3.99 1.35 15.86
C PRO A 103 -4.96 0.28 16.36
N ASP A 104 -6.20 0.69 16.66
CA ASP A 104 -7.29 -0.23 17.00
C ASP A 104 -7.94 -0.79 15.73
N ARG A 105 -8.13 -2.11 15.70
CA ARG A 105 -8.64 -2.81 14.52
C ARG A 105 -10.13 -2.53 14.26
N ILE A 106 -10.93 -2.28 15.29
CA ILE A 106 -12.35 -1.98 15.12
C ILE A 106 -12.48 -0.60 14.50
N ASP A 107 -11.79 0.39 15.07
CA ASP A 107 -11.75 1.75 14.53
C ASP A 107 -11.25 1.76 13.08
N GLU A 108 -10.20 0.99 12.80
CA GLU A 108 -9.65 0.80 11.45
C GLU A 108 -10.71 0.29 10.49
N LEU A 109 -11.37 -0.82 10.81
CA LEU A 109 -12.41 -1.42 9.96
C LEU A 109 -13.63 -0.52 9.80
N THR A 110 -14.06 0.18 10.86
CA THR A 110 -15.14 1.17 10.80
C THR A 110 -14.77 2.35 9.91
N SER A 111 -13.52 2.82 9.96
CA SER A 111 -13.09 3.94 9.11
C SER A 111 -13.10 3.61 7.62
N ARG A 112 -12.99 2.33 7.26
CA ARG A 112 -13.04 1.85 5.86
C ARG A 112 -14.45 1.91 5.26
N THR A 113 -15.50 1.97 6.07
CA THR A 113 -16.87 2.10 5.55
C THR A 113 -17.23 3.53 5.15
N ASP A 114 -16.42 4.51 5.56
CA ASP A 114 -16.58 5.89 5.13
C ASP A 114 -15.81 6.12 3.82
N GLU A 115 -16.54 6.34 2.73
CA GLU A 115 -15.97 6.58 1.40
C GLU A 115 -15.46 8.02 1.22
N ARG A 116 -15.69 8.93 2.17
CA ARG A 116 -15.27 10.33 2.06
C ARG A 116 -13.77 10.46 2.35
N LEU A 117 -13.04 11.14 1.48
CA LEU A 117 -11.62 11.41 1.66
C LEU A 117 -11.35 12.55 2.65
N ALA A 118 -12.17 13.59 2.67
CA ALA A 118 -11.93 14.79 3.49
C ALA A 118 -11.68 14.47 4.99
N PRO A 119 -12.50 13.68 5.71
CA PRO A 119 -12.22 13.35 7.10
C PRO A 119 -10.92 12.55 7.30
N LYS A 120 -10.56 11.71 6.31
CA LYS A 120 -9.34 10.91 6.35
C LYS A 120 -8.10 11.78 6.16
N LEU A 121 -8.13 12.71 5.21
CA LEU A 121 -7.08 13.70 4.96
C LEU A 121 -6.93 14.66 6.14
N GLU A 122 -8.05 15.15 6.69
CA GLU A 122 -8.06 15.99 7.90
C GLU A 122 -7.37 15.30 9.07
N ARG A 123 -7.61 14.00 9.29
CA ARG A 123 -6.92 13.21 10.32
C ARG A 123 -5.41 13.21 10.11
N LEU A 124 -4.95 12.95 8.89
CA LEU A 124 -3.52 12.93 8.55
C LEU A 124 -2.90 14.32 8.80
N GLY A 125 -3.54 15.38 8.33
CA GLY A 125 -3.09 16.76 8.54
C GLY A 125 -3.03 17.15 10.02
N GLN A 126 -4.08 16.85 10.79
CA GLN A 126 -4.12 17.08 12.24
C GLN A 126 -3.02 16.31 12.97
N ARG A 127 -2.74 15.07 12.58
CA ARG A 127 -1.63 14.29 13.14
C ARG A 127 -0.28 14.95 12.87
N GLY A 128 -0.07 15.38 11.62
CA GLY A 128 1.14 16.13 11.22
C GLY A 128 1.34 17.39 12.04
N ARG A 129 0.29 18.20 12.22
CA ARG A 129 0.38 19.42 13.04
C ARG A 129 0.67 19.17 14.51
N ARG A 130 0.04 18.17 15.11
CA ARG A 130 0.35 17.76 16.49
C ARG A 130 1.81 17.31 16.64
N ALA A 131 2.36 16.72 15.58
CA ALA A 131 3.77 16.35 15.53
C ALA A 131 4.72 17.53 15.22
N GLY A 132 4.18 18.72 14.90
CA GLY A 132 4.94 19.87 14.41
C GLY A 132 5.57 19.63 13.04
N ALA A 133 5.07 18.65 12.28
CA ALA A 133 5.60 18.26 10.99
C ALA A 133 5.03 19.14 9.88
N ARG A 134 5.88 19.47 8.90
CA ARG A 134 5.46 20.11 7.65
C ARG A 134 5.01 19.08 6.62
N LEU A 135 5.53 17.86 6.71
CA LEU A 135 5.15 16.76 5.83
C LEU A 135 4.68 15.55 6.64
N VAL A 136 3.69 14.85 6.10
CA VAL A 136 3.28 13.52 6.53
C VAL A 136 3.50 12.57 5.37
N VAL A 137 4.37 11.59 5.54
CA VAL A 137 4.56 10.49 4.59
C VAL A 137 3.76 9.29 5.10
N THR A 138 2.81 8.83 4.28
CA THR A 138 1.84 7.77 4.61
C THR A 138 1.83 6.67 3.56
N GLY A 139 1.35 5.48 3.93
CA GLY A 139 1.05 4.37 3.01
C GLY A 139 -0.44 4.05 3.05
N HIS A 140 -0.79 2.77 3.20
CA HIS A 140 -2.10 2.24 3.59
C HIS A 140 -3.18 2.28 2.51
N TRP A 141 -3.27 3.38 1.76
CA TRP A 141 -4.32 3.55 0.75
C TRP A 141 -3.96 2.98 -0.61
N HIS A 142 -2.67 2.67 -0.85
CA HIS A 142 -2.16 2.25 -2.16
C HIS A 142 -2.45 3.25 -3.30
N ILE A 143 -2.79 4.49 -2.95
CA ILE A 143 -3.14 5.57 -3.86
C ILE A 143 -2.03 6.63 -3.74
N PRO A 144 -1.19 6.80 -4.78
CA PRO A 144 -0.21 7.86 -4.76
C PRO A 144 -0.92 9.22 -4.78
N LEU A 145 -0.54 10.10 -3.86
CA LEU A 145 -1.16 11.43 -3.72
C LEU A 145 -0.22 12.44 -3.10
N ILE A 146 -0.53 13.71 -3.37
CA ILE A 146 -0.02 14.88 -2.65
C ILE A 146 -1.23 15.75 -2.31
N HIS A 147 -1.39 16.11 -1.04
CA HIS A 147 -2.51 16.96 -0.61
C HIS A 147 -2.12 17.82 0.59
N GLU A 148 -2.46 19.10 0.58
CA GLU A 148 -2.16 19.99 1.72
C GLU A 148 -3.40 20.15 2.60
N VAL A 149 -3.23 19.90 3.90
CA VAL A 149 -4.26 20.15 4.91
C VAL A 149 -3.73 21.16 5.91
N GLU A 150 -4.25 22.38 5.79
CA GLU A 150 -3.98 23.49 6.71
C GLU A 150 -2.47 23.63 7.03
N GLY A 151 -1.64 23.73 5.98
CA GLY A 151 -0.20 23.93 6.04
C GLY A 151 0.66 22.66 6.20
N VAL A 152 0.06 21.47 6.25
CA VAL A 152 0.77 20.19 6.28
C VAL A 152 0.62 19.47 4.95
N LEU A 153 1.73 19.15 4.31
CA LEU A 153 1.77 18.39 3.06
C LEU A 153 1.69 16.89 3.34
N ILE A 154 0.61 16.25 2.91
CA ILE A 154 0.41 14.80 2.99
C ILE A 154 0.90 14.19 1.69
N VAL A 155 1.70 13.13 1.80
CA VAL A 155 2.32 12.45 0.67
C VAL A 155 2.14 10.95 0.86
N ASN A 156 1.53 10.29 -0.13
CA ASN A 156 1.52 8.84 -0.22
C ASN A 156 2.31 8.46 -1.49
N PRO A 157 3.38 7.64 -1.43
CA PRO A 157 4.13 7.25 -2.61
C PRO A 157 3.39 6.21 -3.48
N GLY A 158 2.28 5.66 -2.99
CA GLY A 158 1.46 4.61 -3.62
C GLY A 158 1.74 3.25 -2.99
N ALA A 159 1.93 2.23 -3.81
CA ALA A 159 2.24 0.88 -3.32
C ALA A 159 3.06 0.09 -4.33
N LEU A 160 3.87 -0.85 -3.84
CA LEU A 160 4.58 -1.82 -4.68
C LEU A 160 3.86 -3.17 -4.70
N GLY A 161 3.34 -3.59 -3.55
CA GLY A 161 2.50 -4.78 -3.43
C GLY A 161 1.02 -4.45 -3.66
N THR A 162 0.27 -5.45 -4.12
CA THR A 162 -1.19 -5.37 -4.20
C THR A 162 -1.80 -5.33 -2.80
N GLY A 163 -2.89 -4.57 -2.57
CA GLY A 163 -3.56 -4.38 -1.26
C GLY A 163 -4.28 -5.58 -0.63
N ASN A 164 -4.62 -6.61 -1.41
CA ASN A 164 -5.28 -7.81 -0.92
C ASN A 164 -5.19 -8.95 -1.96
N ALA A 165 -5.74 -10.12 -1.64
CA ALA A 165 -5.72 -11.31 -2.51
C ALA A 165 -6.90 -11.39 -3.50
N ILE A 166 -7.65 -10.29 -3.72
CA ILE A 166 -8.78 -10.22 -4.64
C ILE A 166 -8.70 -8.99 -5.59
N SER A 167 -7.58 -8.28 -5.57
CA SER A 167 -7.25 -7.22 -6.52
C SER A 167 -5.87 -7.42 -7.13
N ARG A 168 -5.45 -6.48 -7.98
CA ARG A 168 -4.08 -6.30 -8.46
C ARG A 168 -3.76 -4.80 -8.45
N GLN A 169 -2.54 -4.46 -8.06
CA GLN A 169 -2.02 -3.10 -8.22
C GLN A 169 -1.68 -2.87 -9.70
N LEU A 170 -2.22 -1.81 -10.31
CA LEU A 170 -1.99 -1.48 -11.71
C LEU A 170 -0.67 -0.71 -11.94
N PHE A 171 -0.31 0.13 -10.97
CA PHE A 171 0.91 0.93 -11.00
C PHE A 171 1.72 0.69 -9.74
N GLN A 172 2.98 0.30 -9.90
CA GLN A 172 3.92 0.16 -8.79
C GLN A 172 4.70 1.45 -8.68
N THR A 173 4.32 2.30 -7.72
CA THR A 173 4.84 3.66 -7.63
C THR A 173 5.68 3.88 -6.38
N VAL A 174 6.67 4.76 -6.51
CA VAL A 174 7.43 5.37 -5.42
C VAL A 174 7.41 6.88 -5.58
N ALA A 175 7.95 7.63 -4.62
CA ALA A 175 8.19 9.05 -4.80
C ALA A 175 9.59 9.46 -4.36
N ARG A 176 10.11 10.53 -4.98
CA ARG A 176 11.32 11.24 -4.53
C ARG A 176 10.89 12.56 -3.91
N LEU A 177 11.31 12.79 -2.68
CA LEU A 177 11.17 14.05 -1.97
C LEU A 177 12.49 14.80 -2.02
N TYR A 178 12.46 16.04 -2.49
CA TYR A 178 13.59 16.93 -2.56
C TYR A 178 13.42 18.10 -1.60
N ILE A 179 14.48 18.41 -0.86
CA ILE A 179 14.52 19.54 0.07
C ILE A 179 15.56 20.54 -0.43
N GLY A 180 15.13 21.77 -0.69
CA GLY A 180 15.97 22.89 -1.10
C GLY A 180 16.69 23.57 0.08
N PRO A 181 17.67 24.45 -0.19
CA PRO A 181 18.51 25.07 0.83
C PRO A 181 17.74 25.98 1.80
N ASN A 182 16.59 26.53 1.40
CA ASN A 182 15.75 27.36 2.26
C ASN A 182 14.51 26.59 2.75
N GLY A 183 14.51 25.26 2.61
CA GLY A 183 13.41 24.40 3.01
C GLY A 183 12.28 24.31 1.96
N GLU A 184 12.52 24.71 0.72
CA GLU A 184 11.61 24.43 -0.38
C GLU A 184 11.43 22.91 -0.55
N ILE A 185 10.25 22.47 -0.95
CA ILE A 185 9.93 21.04 -1.12
C ILE A 185 9.47 20.82 -2.55
N ALA A 186 10.06 19.84 -3.21
CA ALA A 186 9.55 19.29 -4.46
C ALA A 186 9.36 17.77 -4.30
N ILE A 187 8.32 17.22 -4.91
CA ILE A 187 8.00 15.80 -4.83
C ILE A 187 7.70 15.31 -6.24
N VAL A 188 8.30 14.19 -6.61
CA VAL A 188 8.11 13.55 -7.90
C VAL A 188 7.72 12.10 -7.68
N HIS A 189 6.52 11.72 -8.08
CA HIS A 189 6.10 10.32 -8.13
C HIS A 189 6.64 9.66 -9.39
N LEU A 190 7.02 8.39 -9.26
CA LEU A 190 7.61 7.58 -10.32
C LEU A 190 6.86 6.27 -10.42
N ASP A 191 6.52 5.87 -11.64
CA ASP A 191 6.02 4.53 -11.95
C ASP A 191 7.22 3.65 -12.32
N LEU A 192 7.44 2.57 -11.57
CA LEU A 192 8.61 1.72 -11.74
C LEU A 192 8.64 0.98 -13.08
N ALA A 193 7.52 0.95 -13.82
CA ALA A 193 7.47 0.45 -15.19
C ALA A 193 7.89 1.50 -16.24
N ARG A 194 7.87 2.81 -15.91
CA ARG A 194 8.14 3.93 -16.84
C ARG A 194 8.79 5.11 -16.12
N LEU A 195 10.12 5.11 -16.08
CA LEU A 195 10.93 6.15 -15.39
C LEU A 195 11.37 7.30 -16.31
N ASP A 196 11.07 7.21 -17.60
CA ASP A 196 11.34 8.26 -18.59
C ASP A 196 10.43 9.48 -18.46
N GLN A 197 9.45 9.42 -17.56
CA GLN A 197 8.56 10.53 -17.20
C GLN A 197 8.10 10.42 -15.73
N PRO A 198 7.69 11.53 -15.09
CA PRO A 198 6.97 11.48 -13.84
C PRO A 198 5.66 10.71 -13.98
N HIS A 199 5.24 10.08 -12.88
CA HIS A 199 3.91 9.53 -12.77
C HIS A 199 2.90 10.66 -12.50
N GLY A 200 1.98 10.87 -13.44
CA GLY A 200 0.89 11.82 -13.26
C GLY A 200 -0.12 11.31 -12.24
N LEU A 201 -0.27 12.03 -11.12
CA LEU A 201 -1.23 11.67 -10.09
C LEU A 201 -2.67 11.85 -10.60
N LEU A 202 -3.44 10.77 -10.57
CA LEU A 202 -4.87 10.73 -10.90
C LEU A 202 -5.77 11.01 -9.67
N PHE A 203 -5.17 11.31 -8.52
CA PHE A 203 -5.90 11.53 -7.27
C PHE A 203 -6.79 12.79 -7.34
N ASP A 204 -8.06 12.64 -6.97
CA ASP A 204 -9.03 13.72 -6.87
C ASP A 204 -9.73 13.68 -5.49
N PRO A 205 -9.51 14.68 -4.61
CA PRO A 205 -10.09 14.70 -3.28
C PRO A 205 -11.61 14.91 -3.26
N THR A 206 -12.23 15.23 -4.41
CA THR A 206 -13.69 15.39 -4.55
C THR A 206 -14.41 14.07 -4.83
N LEU A 207 -13.69 13.05 -5.31
CA LEU A 207 -14.22 11.71 -5.53
C LEU A 207 -14.23 10.88 -4.23
N SER A 208 -14.96 9.76 -4.24
CA SER A 208 -14.90 8.77 -3.17
C SER A 208 -13.53 8.08 -3.09
N PHE A 209 -13.28 7.42 -1.97
CA PHE A 209 -12.11 6.57 -1.80
C PHE A 209 -12.05 5.47 -2.85
N SER A 210 -13.15 4.75 -3.07
CA SER A 210 -13.21 3.66 -4.06
C SER A 210 -13.00 4.14 -5.50
N GLU A 211 -13.54 5.31 -5.86
CA GLU A 211 -13.29 5.91 -7.19
C GLU A 211 -11.80 6.26 -7.39
N ASN A 212 -11.14 6.80 -6.37
CA ASN A 212 -9.69 7.03 -6.43
C ASN A 212 -8.90 5.73 -6.49
N ALA A 213 -9.29 4.73 -5.70
CA ALA A 213 -8.62 3.43 -5.66
C ALA A 213 -8.69 2.72 -7.01
N ALA A 214 -9.81 2.86 -7.74
CA ALA A 214 -10.03 2.25 -9.05
C ALA A 214 -9.06 2.75 -10.14
N PHE A 215 -8.41 3.90 -9.96
CA PHE A 215 -7.34 4.33 -10.87
C PHE A 215 -6.06 3.50 -10.73
N TYR A 216 -5.82 2.92 -9.56
CA TYR A 216 -4.55 2.26 -9.21
C TYR A 216 -4.69 0.77 -8.92
N ASN A 217 -5.91 0.29 -8.75
CA ASN A 217 -6.22 -1.09 -8.47
C ASN A 217 -7.35 -1.57 -9.37
N ASP A 218 -7.25 -2.84 -9.76
CA ASP A 218 -8.32 -3.55 -10.44
C ASP A 218 -8.64 -4.85 -9.72
N THR A 219 -9.88 -5.30 -9.81
CA THR A 219 -10.25 -6.60 -9.25
C THR A 219 -9.67 -7.74 -10.09
N ILE A 220 -9.35 -8.85 -9.44
CA ILE A 220 -8.99 -10.09 -10.12
C ILE A 220 -10.12 -11.12 -10.05
N LEU A 221 -11.31 -10.73 -9.61
CA LEU A 221 -12.47 -11.59 -9.52
C LEU A 221 -13.29 -11.50 -10.80
N ALA A 222 -13.85 -12.63 -11.22
CA ALA A 222 -14.80 -12.68 -12.31
C ALA A 222 -16.00 -11.72 -12.05
N PRO A 223 -16.56 -11.08 -13.09
CA PRO A 223 -17.63 -10.10 -12.93
C PRO A 223 -18.82 -10.56 -12.07
N GLU A 224 -19.19 -11.83 -12.16
CA GLU A 224 -20.27 -12.43 -11.37
C GLU A 224 -19.97 -12.52 -9.86
N LEU A 225 -18.69 -12.52 -9.46
CA LEU A 225 -18.29 -12.56 -8.06
C LEU A 225 -18.27 -11.18 -7.40
N GLN A 226 -18.03 -10.11 -8.16
CA GLN A 226 -17.82 -8.77 -7.60
C GLN A 226 -18.99 -8.30 -6.72
N PRO A 227 -20.27 -8.48 -7.11
CA PRO A 227 -21.41 -8.10 -6.26
C PRO A 227 -21.52 -8.95 -4.98
N LEU A 228 -20.90 -10.13 -4.97
CA LEU A 228 -20.98 -11.10 -3.87
C LEU A 228 -19.89 -10.90 -2.82
N VAL A 229 -18.86 -10.08 -3.10
CA VAL A 229 -17.71 -9.86 -2.21
C VAL A 229 -18.12 -9.50 -0.76
N PRO A 230 -19.08 -8.59 -0.51
CA PRO A 230 -19.48 -8.27 0.86
C PRO A 230 -20.06 -9.48 1.62
N ARG A 231 -20.88 -10.29 0.94
CA ARG A 231 -21.43 -11.54 1.49
C ARG A 231 -20.34 -12.58 1.67
N PHE A 232 -19.43 -12.72 0.72
CA PHE A 232 -18.30 -13.64 0.82
C PHE A 232 -17.45 -13.37 2.06
N PHE A 233 -17.08 -12.12 2.34
CA PHE A 233 -16.32 -11.79 3.54
C PHE A 233 -17.09 -12.10 4.83
N LYS A 234 -18.39 -11.79 4.86
CA LYS A 234 -19.24 -11.99 6.04
C LYS A 234 -19.57 -13.45 6.31
N GLU A 235 -19.92 -14.19 5.25
CA GLU A 235 -20.52 -15.52 5.34
C GLU A 235 -19.48 -16.64 5.20
N VAL A 236 -18.43 -16.46 4.39
CA VAL A 236 -17.40 -17.47 4.09
C VAL A 236 -16.08 -17.14 4.78
N TRP A 237 -15.48 -15.98 4.48
CA TRP A 237 -14.14 -15.62 4.98
C TRP A 237 -14.07 -15.63 6.50
N ALA A 238 -15.09 -15.08 7.18
CA ALA A 238 -15.16 -15.01 8.63
C ALA A 238 -15.13 -16.38 9.33
N GLN A 239 -15.48 -17.48 8.65
CA GLN A 239 -15.49 -18.82 9.24
C GLN A 239 -14.10 -19.44 9.33
N ALA A 240 -13.23 -19.13 8.38
CA ALA A 240 -11.85 -19.63 8.35
C ALA A 240 -10.91 -18.59 7.71
N PRO A 241 -10.65 -17.44 8.37
CA PRO A 241 -9.94 -16.31 7.76
C PRO A 241 -8.56 -16.68 7.23
N ASP A 242 -7.78 -17.44 8.00
CA ASP A 242 -6.42 -17.83 7.62
C ASP A 242 -6.42 -18.78 6.42
N ALA A 243 -7.32 -19.77 6.41
CA ALA A 243 -7.44 -20.70 5.29
C ALA A 243 -7.90 -19.99 4.02
N MET A 244 -8.93 -19.14 4.13
CA MET A 244 -9.45 -18.38 2.98
C MET A 244 -8.45 -17.37 2.46
N TYR A 245 -7.65 -16.75 3.33
CA TYR A 245 -6.54 -15.90 2.91
C TYR A 245 -5.50 -16.68 2.12
N ARG A 246 -5.05 -17.84 2.62
CA ARG A 246 -4.04 -18.68 1.93
C ARG A 246 -4.56 -19.19 0.59
N ILE A 247 -5.79 -19.69 0.54
CA ILE A 247 -6.44 -20.15 -0.69
C ILE A 247 -6.56 -19.00 -1.71
N SER A 248 -7.06 -17.84 -1.27
CA SER A 248 -7.23 -16.70 -2.17
C SER A 248 -5.89 -16.16 -2.65
N LEU A 249 -4.86 -16.15 -1.80
CA LEU A 249 -3.53 -15.71 -2.17
C LEU A 249 -2.89 -16.63 -3.21
N GLU A 250 -3.04 -17.94 -3.08
CA GLU A 250 -2.54 -18.90 -4.07
C GLU A 250 -3.22 -18.70 -5.43
N LEU A 251 -4.53 -18.48 -5.45
CA LEU A 251 -5.27 -18.16 -6.66
C LEU A 251 -4.88 -16.78 -7.23
N ALA A 252 -4.63 -15.79 -6.36
CA ALA A 252 -4.19 -14.47 -6.78
C ALA A 252 -2.83 -14.53 -7.49
N TRP A 253 -1.90 -15.33 -6.98
CA TRP A 253 -0.62 -15.56 -7.65
C TRP A 253 -0.78 -16.13 -9.06
N GLN A 254 -1.68 -17.08 -9.29
CA GLN A 254 -1.97 -17.57 -10.64
C GLN A 254 -2.46 -16.45 -11.56
N VAL A 255 -3.22 -15.49 -11.02
CA VAL A 255 -3.69 -14.34 -11.82
C VAL A 255 -2.57 -13.32 -12.07
N TRP A 256 -1.77 -13.00 -11.06
CA TRP A 256 -0.68 -12.03 -11.16
C TRP A 256 0.47 -12.54 -12.04
N ASP A 257 0.73 -13.84 -12.04
CA ASP A 257 1.75 -14.49 -12.90
C ASP A 257 1.24 -14.73 -14.34
N GLY A 258 -0.06 -14.52 -14.60
CA GLY A 258 -0.68 -14.65 -15.92
C GLY A 258 -1.12 -16.06 -16.29
N ASP A 259 -1.00 -17.04 -15.38
CA ASP A 259 -1.50 -18.41 -15.56
C ASP A 259 -3.04 -18.47 -15.62
N ARG A 260 -3.70 -17.42 -15.12
CA ARG A 260 -5.15 -17.28 -15.00
C ARG A 260 -5.58 -15.84 -15.28
N ALA A 261 -6.73 -15.66 -15.91
CA ALA A 261 -7.28 -14.32 -16.14
C ALA A 261 -7.89 -13.70 -14.88
N GLU A 262 -8.73 -14.49 -14.19
CA GLU A 262 -9.53 -14.07 -13.05
C GLU A 262 -9.88 -15.27 -12.14
N ILE A 263 -10.27 -14.98 -10.90
CA ILE A 263 -10.74 -15.94 -9.91
C ILE A 263 -12.25 -16.08 -10.04
N THR A 264 -12.73 -17.32 -10.17
CA THR A 264 -14.16 -17.67 -10.22
C THR A 264 -14.62 -18.32 -8.92
N LEU A 265 -15.93 -18.47 -8.73
CA LEU A 265 -16.48 -19.20 -7.60
C LEU A 265 -16.00 -20.66 -7.55
N ALA A 266 -15.86 -21.30 -8.73
CA ALA A 266 -15.40 -22.67 -8.85
C ALA A 266 -13.95 -22.82 -8.37
N ASP A 267 -13.12 -21.79 -8.54
CA ASP A 267 -11.74 -21.78 -8.07
C ASP A 267 -11.67 -21.73 -6.55
N TRP A 268 -12.46 -20.88 -5.89
CA TRP A 268 -12.55 -20.90 -4.43
C TRP A 268 -13.06 -22.23 -3.91
N GLN A 269 -14.06 -22.84 -4.55
CA GLN A 269 -14.54 -24.16 -4.18
C GLN A 269 -13.45 -25.23 -4.34
N ALA A 270 -12.69 -25.21 -5.44
CA ALA A 270 -11.57 -26.12 -5.66
C ALA A 270 -10.44 -25.92 -4.64
N GLY A 271 -10.12 -24.66 -4.31
CA GLY A 271 -9.17 -24.31 -3.26
C GLY A 271 -9.60 -24.85 -1.89
N VAL A 272 -10.86 -24.64 -1.49
CA VAL A 272 -11.40 -25.21 -0.24
C VAL A 272 -11.36 -26.74 -0.26
N ARG A 273 -11.70 -27.39 -1.38
CA ARG A 273 -11.63 -28.87 -1.52
C ARG A 273 -10.22 -29.43 -1.42
N SER A 274 -9.19 -28.69 -1.81
CA SER A 274 -7.80 -29.18 -1.86
C SER A 274 -6.95 -28.72 -0.67
N TYR A 275 -7.34 -27.66 0.04
CA TYR A 275 -6.55 -27.11 1.13
C TYR A 275 -6.44 -28.08 2.31
N ALA A 276 -5.21 -28.52 2.61
CA ALA A 276 -4.95 -29.54 3.62
C ALA A 276 -5.17 -29.05 5.06
N GLY A 277 -5.10 -27.75 5.30
CA GLY A 277 -5.25 -27.15 6.64
C GLY A 277 -6.69 -27.07 7.16
N LEU A 278 -7.68 -27.58 6.42
CA LEU A 278 -9.09 -27.58 6.82
C LEU A 278 -9.53 -28.97 7.30
N SER A 279 -10.19 -29.02 8.46
CA SER A 279 -10.91 -30.22 8.89
C SER A 279 -12.13 -30.46 8.00
N GLU A 280 -12.57 -31.71 7.90
CA GLU A 280 -13.70 -32.08 7.04
C GLU A 280 -15.00 -31.33 7.39
N PRO A 281 -15.37 -31.11 8.67
CA PRO A 281 -16.56 -30.31 9.00
C PRO A 281 -16.47 -28.86 8.51
N VAL A 282 -15.31 -28.21 8.67
CA VAL A 282 -15.12 -26.82 8.22
C VAL A 282 -15.09 -26.75 6.70
N ARG A 283 -14.45 -27.72 6.03
CA ARG A 283 -14.46 -27.85 4.57
C ARG A 283 -15.88 -27.95 4.03
N ALA A 284 -16.70 -28.81 4.61
CA ALA A 284 -18.09 -28.99 4.20
C ALA A 284 -18.94 -27.73 4.41
N ASP A 285 -18.79 -27.05 5.55
CA ASP A 285 -19.49 -25.79 5.85
C ASP A 285 -19.11 -24.67 4.86
N LEU A 286 -17.81 -24.48 4.60
CA LEU A 286 -17.33 -23.49 3.62
C LEU A 286 -17.88 -23.76 2.21
N LEU A 287 -17.88 -25.03 1.77
CA LEU A 287 -18.41 -25.40 0.45
C LEU A 287 -19.92 -25.16 0.35
N ALA A 288 -20.68 -25.46 1.41
CA ALA A 288 -22.11 -25.17 1.45
C ALA A 288 -22.38 -23.66 1.36
N ARG A 289 -21.60 -22.84 2.08
CA ARG A 289 -21.71 -21.37 2.03
C ARG A 289 -21.32 -20.79 0.67
N LEU A 290 -20.24 -21.28 0.07
CA LEU A 290 -19.85 -20.90 -1.29
C LEU A 290 -20.93 -21.24 -2.31
N ALA A 291 -21.59 -22.40 -2.19
CA ALA A 291 -22.71 -22.77 -3.04
C ALA A 291 -23.92 -21.83 -2.84
N ALA A 292 -24.19 -21.40 -1.60
CA ALA A 292 -25.27 -20.48 -1.27
C ALA A 292 -25.00 -19.00 -1.65
N LEU A 293 -23.76 -18.63 -2.01
CA LEU A 293 -23.47 -17.30 -2.55
C LEU A 293 -24.02 -17.12 -3.97
N ALA A 294 -24.10 -18.20 -4.75
CA ALA A 294 -24.56 -18.18 -6.13
C ALA A 294 -26.07 -18.43 -6.30
N ALA A 295 -26.78 -18.69 -5.21
CA ALA A 295 -28.24 -18.89 -5.15
C ALA A 295 -28.95 -17.58 -4.80
#